data_AF-A0A2A4SWB1-F1
#
_entry.id   AF-A0A2A4SWB1-F1
#
_cell.length_a   1.000
_cell.length_b   1.000
_cell.length_c   1.000
_cell.angle_alpha   90.00
_cell.angle_beta   90.00
_cell.angle_gamma   90.00
#
_symmetry.space_group_name_H-M   'P 1'
#
loop_
_entity.id
_entity.type
_entity.pdbx_description
1 polymer ?
#
loop_
_entity_poly.entity_id
_entity_poly.type
_entity_poly.pdbx_seq_one_letter_code
_entity_poly.pdbx_strand_id
1 'polypeptide(L)'
;MISLNKEINNFVIILKENEKKLQQIEIENDHIAFRTFDDGRVNIEVLAKPFIAAGYVECGEYHFEKKKLYAKHFEHATDKNAPRVFISQLLTKEFSFELQGAVKNMIDAI
;
A
#
# COMPACT_ATOMS: atom_id res chain seq x y z
N MET A 1 8.39 5.83 -5.87
CA MET A 1 7.23 5.29 -6.62
C MET A 1 7.24 5.68 -8.09
N ILE A 2 7.36 6.98 -8.42
CA ILE A 2 7.37 7.51 -9.80
C ILE A 2 8.47 6.84 -10.67
N SER A 3 9.72 6.78 -10.21
CA SER A 3 10.83 6.15 -10.99
C SER A 3 10.67 4.67 -11.35
N LEU A 4 9.75 3.93 -10.71
CA LEU A 4 9.58 2.48 -10.89
C LEU A 4 8.52 2.12 -11.94
N ASN A 5 7.66 3.06 -12.34
CA ASN A 5 6.63 2.83 -13.35
C ASN A 5 6.63 3.94 -14.40
N LYS A 6 7.13 3.62 -15.60
CA LYS A 6 7.25 4.57 -16.72
C LYS A 6 5.90 5.11 -17.20
N GLU A 7 4.82 4.35 -17.06
CA GLU A 7 3.48 4.79 -17.46
C GLU A 7 2.90 5.81 -16.48
N ILE A 8 3.11 5.60 -15.17
CA ILE A 8 2.76 6.59 -14.15
C ILE A 8 3.52 7.90 -14.40
N ASN A 9 4.79 7.83 -14.82
CA ASN A 9 5.58 9.02 -15.14
C ASN A 9 5.00 9.81 -16.30
N ASN A 10 4.69 9.13 -17.41
CA ASN A 10 4.09 9.79 -18.56
C ASN A 10 2.74 10.40 -18.21
N PHE A 11 1.92 9.69 -17.42
CA PHE A 11 0.63 10.21 -17.00
C PHE A 11 0.76 11.46 -16.11
N VAL A 12 1.65 11.43 -15.12
CA VAL A 12 1.91 12.61 -14.25
C VAL A 12 2.48 13.78 -15.06
N ILE A 13 3.33 13.52 -16.07
CA ILE A 13 3.84 14.56 -16.97
C ILE A 13 2.69 15.20 -17.77
N ILE A 14 1.82 14.39 -18.37
CA ILE A 14 0.67 14.88 -19.14
C ILE A 14 -0.28 15.69 -18.24
N LEU A 15 -0.54 15.24 -17.02
CA LEU A 15 -1.38 16.00 -16.09
C LEU A 15 -0.75 17.36 -15.75
N LYS A 16 0.56 17.40 -15.44
CA LYS A 16 1.29 18.65 -15.16
C LYS A 16 1.36 19.60 -16.36
N GLU A 17 1.42 19.07 -17.57
CA GLU A 17 1.34 19.89 -18.80
C GLU A 17 -0.05 20.50 -18.98
N ASN A 18 -1.11 19.79 -18.59
CA ASN A 18 -2.48 20.30 -18.61
C ASN A 18 -2.77 21.27 -17.45
N GLU A 19 -2.18 21.09 -16.27
CA GLU A 19 -2.23 22.06 -15.16
C GLU A 19 -1.69 23.44 -15.56
N LYS A 20 -0.65 23.50 -16.40
CA LYS A 20 -0.16 24.79 -16.93
C LYS A 20 -1.17 25.50 -17.83
N LYS A 21 -2.13 24.75 -18.40
CA LYS A 21 -3.13 25.24 -19.34
C LYS A 21 -4.47 25.58 -18.68
N LEU A 22 -4.75 24.98 -17.52
CA LEU A 22 -5.96 25.13 -16.72
C LEU A 22 -5.53 25.62 -15.33
N GLN A 23 -5.79 26.90 -15.00
CA GLN A 23 -5.40 27.56 -13.74
C GLN A 23 -5.23 26.60 -12.53
N GLN A 24 -3.97 26.37 -12.13
CA GLN A 24 -3.49 25.67 -10.92
C GLN A 24 -4.43 24.62 -10.31
N ILE A 25 -4.43 23.42 -10.88
CA ILE A 25 -4.86 22.21 -10.17
C ILE A 25 -3.58 21.62 -9.55
N GLU A 26 -3.62 21.26 -8.26
CA GLU A 26 -2.52 20.55 -7.60
C GLU A 26 -2.86 19.05 -7.56
N ILE A 27 -2.02 18.19 -8.15
CA ILE A 27 -2.19 16.73 -8.07
C ILE A 27 -1.92 16.25 -6.65
N GLU A 28 -2.97 15.82 -5.97
CA GLU A 28 -2.90 15.16 -4.68
C GLU A 28 -3.08 13.63 -4.83
N ASN A 29 -2.34 12.86 -4.03
CA ASN A 29 -2.54 11.41 -3.96
C ASN A 29 -3.64 11.12 -2.94
N ASP A 30 -4.75 10.52 -3.38
CA ASP A 30 -5.82 10.09 -2.46
C ASP A 30 -5.34 8.96 -1.53
N HIS A 31 -4.63 7.97 -2.08
CA HIS A 31 -4.10 6.86 -1.30
C HIS A 31 -2.87 6.19 -1.92
N ILE A 32 -2.13 5.46 -1.08
CA ILE A 32 -1.04 4.57 -1.48
C ILE A 32 -1.35 3.17 -0.95
N ALA A 33 -1.16 2.15 -1.80
CA ALA A 33 -1.44 0.76 -1.45
C ALA A 33 -0.15 -0.10 -1.39
N PHE A 34 0.06 -0.78 -0.27
CA PHE A 34 1.14 -1.73 -0.04
C PHE A 34 0.63 -3.17 0.05
N ARG A 35 1.50 -4.12 -0.31
CA ARG A 35 1.20 -5.56 -0.26
C ARG A 35 2.29 -6.30 0.49
N THR A 36 1.88 -7.24 1.34
CA THR A 36 2.78 -8.09 2.12
C THR A 36 2.19 -9.50 2.33
N PHE A 37 2.85 -10.32 3.16
CA PHE A 37 2.42 -11.65 3.58
C PHE A 37 2.06 -11.66 5.06
N ASP A 38 1.20 -12.60 5.48
CA ASP A 38 0.78 -12.80 6.87
C ASP A 38 1.86 -13.43 7.79
N ASP A 39 3.14 -13.30 7.44
CA ASP A 39 4.28 -13.73 8.24
C ASP A 39 4.63 -12.64 9.27
N GLY A 40 4.82 -13.02 10.54
CA GLY A 40 5.06 -12.07 11.64
C GLY A 40 6.28 -11.16 11.48
N ARG A 41 7.18 -11.44 10.54
CA ARG A 41 8.34 -10.59 10.22
C ARG A 41 7.99 -9.43 9.29
N VAL A 42 6.95 -9.57 8.45
CA VAL A 42 6.63 -8.61 7.38
C VAL A 42 5.14 -8.27 7.29
N ASN A 43 4.29 -8.78 8.18
CA ASN A 43 2.83 -8.57 8.19
C ASN A 43 2.40 -7.09 8.25
N ILE A 44 1.10 -6.85 8.15
CA ILE A 44 0.52 -5.50 8.19
C ILE A 44 1.02 -4.73 9.42
N GLU A 45 1.08 -5.38 10.58
CA GLU A 45 1.48 -4.74 11.83
C GLU A 45 2.94 -4.26 11.77
N VAL A 46 3.84 -5.05 11.19
CA VAL A 46 5.23 -4.63 10.98
C VAL A 46 5.30 -3.47 9.99
N LEU A 47 4.59 -3.58 8.86
CA LEU A 47 4.65 -2.58 7.80
C LEU A 47 3.96 -1.26 8.18
N ALA A 48 2.98 -1.30 9.08
CA ALA A 48 2.25 -0.13 9.57
C ALA A 48 3.07 0.71 10.57
N LYS A 49 4.06 0.14 11.27
CA LYS A 49 4.87 0.83 12.29
C LYS A 49 5.39 2.22 11.88
N PRO A 50 6.06 2.40 10.73
CA PRO A 50 6.55 3.72 10.33
C PRO A 50 5.41 4.73 10.10
N PHE A 51 4.25 4.29 9.60
CA PHE A 51 3.10 5.16 9.39
C PHE A 51 2.47 5.56 10.73
N ILE A 52 2.31 4.60 11.64
CA ILE A 52 1.80 4.88 12.99
C ILE A 52 2.72 5.87 13.73
N ALA A 53 4.04 5.66 13.65
CA ALA A 53 5.02 6.59 14.21
C ALA A 53 4.96 7.99 13.57
N ALA A 54 4.54 8.07 12.31
CA ALA A 54 4.32 9.32 11.58
C ALA A 54 2.95 9.97 11.85
N GLY A 55 2.11 9.41 12.73
CA GLY A 55 0.80 10.00 13.09
C GLY A 55 -0.40 9.42 12.36
N TYR A 56 -0.23 8.32 11.63
CA TYR A 56 -1.36 7.57 11.06
C TYR A 56 -2.07 6.73 12.12
N VAL A 57 -3.39 6.62 11.99
CA VAL A 57 -4.26 5.81 12.85
C VAL A 57 -4.99 4.77 12.01
N GLU A 58 -5.21 3.60 12.59
CA GLU A 58 -6.00 2.54 11.94
C GLU A 58 -7.47 2.97 11.89
N CYS A 59 -8.07 2.90 10.70
CA CYS A 59 -9.42 3.40 10.45
C CYS A 59 -10.40 2.30 10.02
N GLY A 60 -9.92 1.16 9.53
CA GLY A 60 -10.79 0.05 9.19
C GLY A 60 -10.10 -1.15 8.58
N GLU A 61 -10.81 -2.26 8.63
CA GLU A 61 -10.33 -3.59 8.23
C GLU A 61 -11.20 -4.18 7.12
N TYR A 62 -10.59 -4.99 6.25
CA TYR A 62 -11.25 -5.60 5.10
C TYR A 62 -10.80 -7.05 4.91
N HIS A 63 -11.76 -7.91 4.59
CA HIS A 63 -11.51 -9.31 4.27
C HIS A 63 -11.96 -9.60 2.84
N PHE A 64 -11.05 -10.08 2.00
CA PHE A 64 -11.33 -10.47 0.62
C PHE A 64 -11.28 -11.99 0.49
N GLU A 65 -12.33 -12.67 0.92
CA GLU A 65 -12.41 -14.14 1.01
C GLU A 65 -12.06 -14.86 -0.29
N LYS A 66 -12.49 -14.34 -1.44
CA LYS A 66 -12.18 -14.95 -2.76
C LYS A 66 -10.70 -14.82 -3.12
N LYS A 67 -10.05 -13.73 -2.70
CA LYS A 67 -8.63 -13.45 -3.00
C LYS A 67 -7.68 -13.93 -1.90
N LYS A 68 -8.20 -14.42 -0.78
CA LYS A 68 -7.44 -14.81 0.42
C LYS A 68 -6.57 -13.66 0.95
N LEU A 69 -7.13 -12.44 0.99
CA LEU A 69 -6.45 -11.26 1.49
C LEU A 69 -7.14 -10.71 2.73
N TYR A 70 -6.33 -10.23 3.66
CA TYR A 70 -6.74 -9.36 4.75
C TYR A 70 -6.09 -8.00 4.55
N ALA A 71 -6.78 -6.91 4.88
CA ALA A 71 -6.23 -5.57 4.72
C ALA A 71 -6.70 -4.62 5.81
N LYS A 72 -5.87 -3.61 6.05
CA LYS A 72 -6.18 -2.46 6.90
C LYS A 72 -5.93 -1.17 6.14
N HIS A 73 -6.67 -0.13 6.48
CA HIS A 73 -6.34 1.22 6.03
C HIS A 73 -6.08 2.13 7.22
N PHE A 74 -5.22 3.11 6.97
CA PHE A 74 -4.76 4.08 7.93
C PHE A 74 -4.90 5.49 7.36
N GLU A 75 -5.31 6.44 8.20
CA GLU A 75 -5.42 7.85 7.86
C GLU A 75 -4.55 8.69 8.80
N HIS A 76 -4.02 9.82 8.33
CA HIS A 76 -3.24 10.71 9.19
C HIS A 76 -4.17 11.46 10.14
N ALA A 77 -3.85 11.46 11.44
CA ALA A 77 -4.75 11.97 12.47
C ALA A 77 -5.06 13.48 12.34
N THR A 78 -4.12 14.27 11.82
CA THR A 78 -4.20 15.74 11.82
C THR A 78 -4.07 16.38 10.45
N ASP A 79 -3.62 15.65 9.44
CA ASP A 79 -3.34 16.18 8.11
C ASP A 79 -4.35 15.56 7.14
N LYS A 80 -5.29 16.40 6.69
CA LYS A 80 -6.38 15.95 5.80
C LYS A 80 -5.94 15.77 4.36
N ASN A 81 -4.79 16.31 3.99
CA ASN A 81 -4.24 16.21 2.63
C ASN A 81 -3.22 15.07 2.52
N ALA A 82 -2.85 14.45 3.65
CA ALA A 82 -2.00 13.28 3.65
C ALA A 82 -2.71 12.09 2.98
N PRO A 83 -2.04 11.35 2.08
CA PRO A 83 -2.65 10.22 1.40
C PRO A 83 -3.02 9.14 2.42
N ARG A 84 -4.16 8.48 2.21
CA ARG A 84 -4.50 7.28 2.98
C ARG A 84 -3.51 6.17 2.69
N VAL A 85 -3.22 5.34 3.68
CA VAL A 85 -2.33 4.19 3.53
C VAL A 85 -3.16 2.92 3.61
N PHE A 86 -3.19 2.14 2.53
CA PHE A 86 -3.87 0.85 2.47
C PHE A 86 -2.84 -0.27 2.46
N ILE A 87 -2.87 -1.19 3.42
CA ILE A 87 -1.93 -2.31 3.51
C ILE A 87 -2.72 -3.62 3.47
N SER A 88 -2.45 -4.46 2.48
CA SER A 88 -3.02 -5.81 2.40
C SER A 88 -1.96 -6.89 2.60
N GLN A 89 -2.29 -7.95 3.32
CA GLN A 89 -1.49 -9.16 3.42
C GLN A 89 -2.20 -10.37 2.80
N LEU A 90 -1.41 -11.19 2.11
CA LEU A 90 -1.84 -12.49 1.62
C LEU A 90 -1.90 -13.50 2.77
N LEU A 91 -3.04 -14.17 2.93
CA LEU A 91 -3.25 -15.22 3.93
C LEU A 91 -2.63 -16.52 3.43
N THR A 92 -1.34 -16.70 3.64
CA THR A 92 -0.54 -17.78 3.02
C THR A 92 -1.03 -19.18 3.43
N LYS A 93 -1.59 -19.31 4.64
CA LYS A 93 -2.15 -20.57 5.16
C LYS A 93 -3.31 -21.12 4.35
N GLU A 94 -3.95 -20.30 3.52
CA GLU A 94 -5.07 -20.72 2.66
C GLU A 94 -4.62 -21.27 1.30
N PHE A 95 -3.30 -21.35 1.05
CA PHE A 95 -2.73 -21.84 -0.19
C PHE A 95 -2.01 -23.18 -0.01
N SER A 96 -1.57 -23.77 -1.13
CA SER A 96 -0.86 -25.04 -1.11
C SER A 96 0.47 -24.96 -0.37
N PHE A 97 0.96 -26.10 0.14
CA PHE A 97 2.22 -26.15 0.88
C PHE A 97 3.41 -25.73 0.02
N GLU A 98 3.36 -25.96 -1.29
CA GLU A 98 4.38 -25.52 -2.23
C GLU A 98 4.48 -23.98 -2.26
N LEU A 99 3.32 -23.28 -2.34
CA LEU A 99 3.32 -21.82 -2.31
C LEU A 99 3.78 -21.30 -0.95
N GLN A 100 3.30 -21.89 0.15
CA GLN A 100 3.73 -21.51 1.49
C GLN A 100 5.25 -21.63 1.65
N GLY A 101 5.84 -22.72 1.17
CA GLY A 101 7.29 -22.92 1.18
C GLY A 101 8.04 -21.89 0.34
N ALA A 102 7.55 -21.59 -0.87
CA ALA A 102 8.15 -20.58 -1.74
C ALA A 102 8.13 -19.18 -1.11
N VAL A 103 6.99 -18.77 -0.53
CA VAL A 103 6.86 -17.49 0.17
C VAL A 103 7.79 -17.45 1.38
N LYS A 104 7.83 -18.51 2.19
CA LYS A 104 8.71 -18.58 3.35
C LYS A 104 10.17 -18.41 2.96
N ASN A 105 10.64 -19.12 1.92
CA ASN A 105 12.01 -19.02 1.43
C ASN A 105 12.34 -17.59 0.95
N MET A 106 11.39 -16.92 0.32
CA MET A 106 11.56 -15.52 -0.11
C MET A 106 11.72 -14.59 1.10
N ILE A 107 10.89 -14.77 2.14
CA ILE A 107 10.96 -13.94 3.35
C ILE A 107 12.25 -14.25 4.15
N ASP A 108 12.70 -15.51 4.17
CA ASP A 108 13.94 -15.92 4.82
C ASP A 108 15.19 -15.29 4.18
N ALA A 109 15.08 -14.76 2.95
CA ALA A 109 16.17 -14.13 2.21
C ALA A 109 16.21 -12.58 2.33
N ILE A 110 15.29 -11.99 3.10
CA ILE A 110 15.21 -10.53 3.38
C ILE A 110 16.02 -10.21 4.64
#